data_AF-A0A9W4IM76-F1
#
_entry.id   AF-A0A9W4IM76-F1
#
_cell.length_a   1.000
_cell.length_b   1.000
_cell.length_c   1.000
_cell.angle_alpha   90.00
_cell.angle_beta   90.00
_cell.angle_gamma   90.00
#
_symmetry.space_group_name_H-M   'P 1'
#
loop_
_entity.id
_entity.type
_entity.pdbx_description
1 polymer ?
#
loop_
_entity_poly.entity_id
_entity_poly.type
_entity_poly.pdbx_seq_one_letter_code
_entity_poly.pdbx_strand_id
1 'polypeptide(L)'
;MFAMSRTRLLQSITGRSAAAVTLLGVGAYFAQSRLISTANAESNEPPKVFSGFGFTTLRLQSTKDVNHNTKRLVFEFPDQNAVSGLSLTSALLTMSRPEGRWFPVLRPYTPIGDLNQEGQIELMVKKYPNGKASSHIHSLVPGDTLTFAAAIKGHTWTPNQSRQIYLIAGGAGITPIYQMAQGILNNPADKTKINLVFGVNTEQDLLLREELESFKTRFPDRFDYVYTVSHPQGQHGGFKKGYVTEELLRDVVRADGDAKVFVCGPPAMEDSLVGSRSQVGILARLGFAKDQIVRFYLYKCSAILHHILSQAQSTTPLEMASTPFLTKLTKLRNLGISQNHLYLRLLALKRGLHTITTAIMSQASTICDLPTEILLIIAHHLDAFSLIWLQRSCQLFRGTIPSPSHLELMEAEITQFGFQNDLYACLDCLRLRPRAKFADNMVKRKKAKLRYNAKQRWCVDCGLNPRPGTNRYTVGNIITILEKPYVICLECREFREGASEIGKSLAVCRVCRRSTKAIEERAEAERRARRRETWGSDSDSDEIIPPSPTPSEKYMNMIQAEAAMYMNSPGAGSD
;
A
#
# COMPACT_ATOMS: atom_id res chain seq x y z
N MET A 1 -25.24 -21.22 46.01
CA MET A 1 -26.04 -22.20 45.25
C MET A 1 -26.62 -21.45 44.04
N PHE A 2 -26.36 -21.96 42.84
CA PHE A 2 -26.81 -21.48 41.53
C PHE A 2 -26.24 -20.18 40.92
N ALA A 3 -25.28 -20.43 40.01
CA ALA A 3 -25.05 -19.67 38.79
C ALA A 3 -26.25 -19.83 37.82
N MET A 4 -26.67 -18.75 37.16
CA MET A 4 -27.57 -18.81 36.01
C MET A 4 -26.76 -18.85 34.71
N SER A 5 -26.95 -19.97 34.01
CA SER A 5 -26.34 -20.37 32.75
C SER A 5 -27.07 -19.75 31.56
N ARG A 6 -26.26 -19.29 30.60
CA ARG A 6 -26.63 -19.00 29.21
C ARG A 6 -26.99 -20.31 28.50
N THR A 7 -28.11 -20.37 27.77
CA THR A 7 -28.19 -20.87 26.38
C THR A 7 -29.64 -20.92 25.85
N ARG A 8 -29.75 -20.66 24.54
CA ARG A 8 -30.88 -20.89 23.61
C ARG A 8 -31.99 -19.82 23.56
N LEU A 9 -31.82 -18.87 22.65
CA LEU A 9 -32.78 -18.72 21.55
C LEU A 9 -32.04 -18.19 20.31
N LEU A 10 -31.66 -19.13 19.44
CA LEU A 10 -31.28 -18.90 18.05
C LEU A 10 -32.54 -19.18 17.23
N GLN A 11 -33.10 -18.17 16.57
CA GLN A 11 -33.75 -18.21 15.24
C GLN A 11 -34.49 -16.87 15.02
N SER A 12 -34.46 -16.38 13.77
CA SER A 12 -35.21 -15.23 13.21
C SER A 12 -34.55 -13.85 13.06
N ILE A 13 -33.27 -13.74 12.66
CA ILE A 13 -32.80 -12.52 11.95
C ILE A 13 -31.87 -12.91 10.79
N THR A 14 -32.41 -13.61 9.81
CA THR A 14 -31.84 -13.71 8.46
C THR A 14 -32.95 -13.34 7.49
N GLY A 15 -32.97 -12.10 7.00
CA GLY A 15 -33.99 -11.71 6.02
C GLY A 15 -34.12 -10.23 5.66
N ARG A 16 -33.38 -9.29 6.25
CA ARG A 16 -33.63 -7.85 5.98
C ARG A 16 -32.44 -7.00 5.52
N SER A 17 -31.26 -7.58 5.28
CA SER A 17 -30.06 -6.78 4.93
C SER A 17 -29.76 -6.67 3.42
N ALA A 18 -30.46 -7.42 2.56
CA ALA A 18 -30.19 -7.39 1.11
C ALA A 18 -30.96 -6.30 0.35
N ALA A 19 -32.09 -5.81 0.87
CA ALA A 19 -32.98 -4.90 0.14
C ALA A 19 -32.61 -3.41 0.26
N ALA A 20 -31.81 -3.01 1.26
CA ALA A 20 -31.50 -1.59 1.49
C ALA A 20 -30.33 -1.06 0.63
N VAL A 21 -29.46 -1.94 0.14
CA VAL A 21 -28.26 -1.54 -0.64
C VAL A 21 -28.61 -1.31 -2.12
N THR A 22 -29.59 -2.02 -2.66
CA THR A 22 -30.06 -1.83 -4.04
C THR A 22 -30.78 -0.48 -4.22
N LEU A 23 -31.53 -0.01 -3.22
CA LEU A 23 -32.31 1.23 -3.32
C LEU A 23 -31.44 2.50 -3.43
N LEU A 24 -30.26 2.54 -2.79
CA LEU A 24 -29.35 3.70 -2.87
C LEU A 24 -28.60 3.77 -4.21
N GLY A 25 -28.14 2.63 -4.74
CA GLY A 25 -27.48 2.59 -6.06
C GLY A 25 -28.44 2.89 -7.21
N VAL A 26 -29.66 2.34 -7.13
CA VAL A 26 -30.73 2.60 -8.10
C VAL A 26 -31.21 4.06 -8.01
N GLY A 27 -31.32 4.63 -6.80
CA GLY A 27 -31.69 6.03 -6.60
C GLY A 27 -30.66 7.02 -7.19
N ALA A 28 -29.36 6.75 -7.03
CA ALA A 28 -28.30 7.54 -7.65
C ALA A 28 -28.30 7.42 -9.18
N TYR A 29 -28.54 6.21 -9.72
CA TYR A 29 -28.68 5.96 -11.15
C TYR A 29 -29.88 6.72 -11.76
N PHE A 30 -31.06 6.67 -11.13
CA PHE A 30 -32.25 7.40 -11.59
C PHE A 30 -32.11 8.93 -11.47
N ALA A 31 -31.43 9.41 -10.43
CA ALA A 31 -31.13 10.84 -10.30
C ALA A 31 -30.14 11.31 -11.37
N GLN A 32 -29.10 10.52 -11.65
CA GLN A 32 -28.10 10.82 -12.67
C GLN A 32 -28.67 10.70 -14.10
N SER A 33 -29.50 9.69 -14.39
CA SER A 33 -30.13 9.55 -15.72
C SER A 33 -31.09 10.69 -16.05
N ARG A 34 -31.83 11.21 -15.06
CA ARG A 34 -32.67 12.41 -15.24
C ARG A 34 -31.87 13.71 -15.35
N LEU A 35 -30.72 13.82 -14.68
CA LEU A 35 -29.85 15.00 -14.78
C LEU A 35 -29.09 15.06 -16.11
N ILE A 36 -28.65 13.92 -16.67
CA ILE A 36 -27.99 13.85 -17.98
C ILE A 36 -29.01 14.09 -19.11
N SER A 37 -30.23 13.55 -18.97
CA SER A 37 -31.29 13.71 -19.98
C SER A 37 -31.83 15.14 -20.12
N THR A 38 -31.49 16.06 -19.21
CA THR A 38 -32.04 17.44 -19.20
C THR A 38 -31.02 18.54 -19.53
N ALA A 39 -29.79 18.18 -19.91
CA ALA A 39 -28.71 19.14 -20.21
C ALA A 39 -28.28 19.17 -21.69
N ASN A 40 -28.97 18.48 -22.60
CA ASN A 40 -28.64 18.51 -24.03
C ASN A 40 -29.39 19.67 -24.69
N ALA A 41 -28.71 20.81 -24.82
CA ALA A 41 -28.98 21.72 -25.92
C ALA A 41 -28.69 20.98 -27.23
N GLU A 42 -29.55 21.18 -28.24
CA GLU A 42 -29.53 20.51 -29.56
C GLU A 42 -28.14 20.51 -30.19
N SER A 43 -27.39 19.43 -29.99
CA SER A 43 -26.12 19.11 -30.64
C SER A 43 -26.28 17.74 -31.28
N ASN A 44 -25.93 17.61 -32.56
CA ASN A 44 -25.98 16.35 -33.30
C ASN A 44 -24.84 15.38 -32.92
N GLU A 45 -23.92 15.74 -32.03
CA GLU A 45 -22.88 14.83 -31.53
C GLU A 45 -23.42 13.91 -30.41
N PRO A 46 -23.06 12.61 -30.42
CA PRO A 46 -23.46 11.68 -29.37
C PRO A 46 -22.90 12.11 -28.00
N PRO A 47 -23.70 11.99 -26.92
CA PRO A 47 -23.28 12.40 -25.58
C PRO A 47 -22.08 11.57 -25.09
N LYS A 48 -21.12 12.22 -24.44
CA LYS A 48 -19.85 11.61 -24.00
C LYS A 48 -19.87 11.32 -22.50
N VAL A 49 -19.87 10.04 -22.11
CA VAL A 49 -20.06 9.59 -20.71
C VAL A 49 -18.90 10.00 -19.78
N PHE A 50 -17.66 9.95 -20.25
CA PHE A 50 -16.46 10.24 -19.44
C PHE A 50 -15.80 11.59 -19.77
N SER A 51 -16.56 12.55 -20.32
CA SER A 51 -16.05 13.86 -20.74
C SER A 51 -15.93 14.89 -19.60
N GLY A 52 -16.63 14.70 -18.49
CA GLY A 52 -16.69 15.63 -17.36
C GLY A 52 -15.92 15.16 -16.12
N PHE A 53 -15.75 16.07 -15.15
CA PHE A 53 -15.25 15.74 -13.83
C PHE A 53 -16.39 15.19 -12.96
N GLY A 54 -16.25 13.96 -12.48
CA GLY A 54 -17.22 13.37 -11.55
C GLY A 54 -17.19 11.85 -11.49
N PHE A 55 -17.85 11.31 -10.47
CA PHE A 55 -18.10 9.87 -10.36
C PHE A 55 -19.18 9.47 -11.36
N THR A 56 -18.88 8.50 -12.21
CA THR A 56 -19.85 7.87 -13.11
C THR A 56 -20.17 6.49 -12.59
N THR A 57 -21.43 6.21 -12.28
CA THR A 57 -21.85 4.86 -11.86
C THR A 57 -22.64 4.22 -12.99
N LEU A 58 -22.15 3.08 -13.48
CA LEU A 58 -22.81 2.33 -14.55
C LEU A 58 -23.36 1.02 -14.02
N ARG A 59 -24.47 0.59 -14.62
CA ARG A 59 -25.11 -0.68 -14.31
C ARG A 59 -24.49 -1.79 -15.15
N LEU A 60 -24.23 -2.93 -14.51
CA LEU A 60 -23.73 -4.12 -15.16
C LEU A 60 -24.87 -4.77 -15.94
N GLN A 61 -24.75 -4.78 -17.26
CA GLN A 61 -25.74 -5.35 -18.17
C GLN A 61 -25.56 -6.86 -18.30
N SER A 62 -24.33 -7.32 -18.53
CA SER A 62 -24.04 -8.74 -18.72
C SER A 62 -22.61 -9.12 -18.31
N THR A 63 -22.40 -10.40 -18.04
CA THR A 63 -21.09 -10.97 -17.74
C THR A 63 -20.86 -12.24 -18.53
N LYS A 64 -19.63 -12.47 -19.01
CA LYS A 64 -19.21 -13.71 -19.66
C LYS A 64 -17.89 -14.18 -19.08
N ASP A 65 -17.84 -15.40 -18.56
CA ASP A 65 -16.58 -16.02 -18.16
C ASP A 65 -15.78 -16.41 -19.41
N VAL A 66 -14.52 -15.99 -19.48
CA VAL A 66 -13.62 -16.23 -20.62
C VAL A 66 -12.81 -17.50 -20.37
N ASN A 67 -12.29 -17.64 -19.15
CA ASN A 67 -11.55 -18.81 -18.71
C ASN A 67 -11.67 -18.93 -17.18
N HIS A 68 -10.87 -19.82 -16.58
CA HIS A 68 -10.90 -20.11 -15.15
C HIS A 68 -10.71 -18.91 -14.20
N ASN A 69 -10.13 -17.80 -14.66
CA ASN A 69 -9.84 -16.64 -13.82
C ASN A 69 -10.15 -15.29 -14.48
N THR A 70 -10.72 -15.23 -15.67
CA THR A 70 -10.96 -13.98 -16.42
C THR A 70 -12.40 -13.87 -16.84
N LYS A 71 -13.00 -12.69 -16.62
CA LYS A 71 -14.40 -12.39 -16.89
C LYS A 71 -14.52 -11.12 -17.73
N ARG A 72 -15.41 -11.12 -18.71
CA ARG A 72 -15.87 -9.93 -19.46
C ARG A 72 -17.12 -9.39 -18.78
N LEU A 73 -17.16 -8.07 -18.59
CA LEU A 73 -18.26 -7.35 -17.95
C LEU A 73 -18.68 -6.19 -18.84
N VAL A 74 -19.94 -6.17 -19.26
CA VAL A 74 -20.51 -5.13 -20.11
C VAL A 74 -21.37 -4.21 -19.25
N PHE A 75 -21.04 -2.93 -19.22
CA PHE A 75 -21.76 -1.91 -18.48
C PHE A 75 -22.56 -1.05 -19.45
N GLU A 76 -23.84 -0.84 -19.15
CA GLU A 76 -24.72 0.00 -19.97
C GLU A 76 -24.55 1.47 -19.60
N PHE A 77 -24.56 2.34 -20.61
CA PHE A 77 -24.65 3.77 -20.42
C PHE A 77 -26.10 4.19 -20.11
N PRO A 78 -26.31 5.29 -19.37
CA PRO A 78 -27.66 5.79 -19.09
C PRO A 78 -28.43 6.19 -20.36
N ASP A 79 -27.72 6.60 -21.41
CA ASP A 79 -28.26 6.93 -22.73
C ASP A 79 -27.68 5.95 -23.75
N GLN A 80 -28.56 5.34 -24.56
CA GLN A 80 -28.19 4.33 -25.54
C GLN A 80 -27.41 4.90 -26.73
N ASN A 81 -27.56 6.20 -27.01
CA ASN A 81 -26.82 6.88 -28.06
C ASN A 81 -25.50 7.49 -27.54
N ALA A 82 -25.22 7.36 -26.25
CA ALA A 82 -23.98 7.89 -25.67
C ALA A 82 -22.79 7.03 -26.05
N VAL A 83 -21.63 7.67 -26.19
CA VAL A 83 -20.33 7.01 -26.37
C VAL A 83 -19.45 7.23 -25.14
N SER A 84 -18.39 6.43 -25.01
CA SER A 84 -17.50 6.54 -23.85
C SER A 84 -16.87 7.94 -23.72
N GLY A 85 -16.49 8.56 -24.85
CA GLY A 85 -15.73 9.81 -24.87
C GLY A 85 -14.27 9.64 -24.42
N LEU A 86 -13.77 8.41 -24.31
CA LEU A 86 -12.39 8.10 -23.97
C LEU A 86 -11.49 8.24 -25.21
N SER A 87 -10.28 8.79 -25.03
CA SER A 87 -9.25 8.74 -26.07
C SER A 87 -8.57 7.37 -26.10
N LEU A 88 -7.92 7.03 -27.21
CA LEU A 88 -7.10 5.82 -27.32
C LEU A 88 -6.07 5.76 -26.17
N THR A 89 -5.78 4.55 -25.69
CA THR A 89 -4.88 4.24 -24.56
C THR A 89 -5.39 4.65 -23.16
N SER A 90 -6.63 5.14 -23.05
CA SER A 90 -7.20 5.55 -21.76
C SER A 90 -7.63 4.36 -20.90
N ALA A 91 -7.54 4.53 -19.59
CA ALA A 91 -8.05 3.60 -18.59
C ALA A 91 -9.13 4.28 -17.74
N LEU A 92 -9.96 3.46 -17.07
CA LEU A 92 -10.96 3.93 -16.12
C LEU A 92 -10.56 3.55 -14.71
N LEU A 93 -10.56 4.52 -13.80
CA LEU A 93 -10.31 4.29 -12.38
C LEU A 93 -11.58 3.74 -11.71
N THR A 94 -11.67 2.43 -11.52
CA THR A 94 -12.83 1.81 -10.88
C THR A 94 -12.76 1.93 -9.36
N MET A 95 -13.91 2.06 -8.72
CA MET A 95 -14.08 2.13 -7.28
C MET A 95 -14.83 0.88 -6.78
N SER A 96 -14.06 -0.12 -6.35
CA SER A 96 -14.58 -1.39 -5.83
C SER A 96 -14.82 -1.34 -4.33
N ARG A 97 -15.91 -1.91 -3.81
CA ARG A 97 -16.22 -1.97 -2.37
C ARG A 97 -16.27 -3.43 -1.87
N PRO A 98 -15.11 -4.08 -1.70
CA PRO A 98 -15.09 -5.46 -1.20
C PRO A 98 -15.70 -5.56 0.20
N GLU A 99 -16.38 -6.67 0.48
CA GLU A 99 -17.00 -6.93 1.78
C GLU A 99 -15.99 -6.85 2.94
N GLY A 100 -16.47 -6.37 4.10
CA GLY A 100 -15.68 -6.25 5.31
C GLY A 100 -14.66 -5.11 5.32
N ARG A 101 -14.79 -4.14 4.40
CA ARG A 101 -13.84 -3.02 4.29
C ARG A 101 -14.54 -1.66 4.33
N TRP A 102 -14.01 -0.76 5.15
CA TRP A 102 -14.55 0.59 5.33
C TRP A 102 -14.33 1.50 4.11
N PHE A 103 -13.20 1.34 3.40
CA PHE A 103 -12.82 2.22 2.29
C PHE A 103 -12.77 1.51 0.93
N PRO A 104 -13.21 2.16 -0.16
CA PRO A 104 -13.17 1.57 -1.49
C PRO A 104 -11.73 1.31 -1.98
N VAL A 105 -11.59 0.35 -2.91
CA VAL A 105 -10.34 0.06 -3.62
C VAL A 105 -10.41 0.76 -4.98
N LEU A 106 -9.49 1.69 -5.24
CA LEU A 106 -9.35 2.31 -6.55
C LEU A 106 -8.35 1.53 -7.41
N ARG A 107 -8.74 1.10 -8.62
CA ARG A 107 -7.84 0.43 -9.58
C ARG A 107 -8.15 0.82 -11.02
N PRO A 108 -7.14 1.09 -11.85
CA PRO A 108 -7.37 1.35 -13.26
C PRO A 108 -7.70 0.05 -14.00
N TYR A 109 -8.65 0.11 -14.91
CA TYR A 109 -9.00 -0.95 -15.86
C TYR A 109 -9.16 -0.33 -17.24
N THR A 110 -8.53 -0.94 -18.25
CA THR A 110 -8.66 -0.47 -19.63
C THR A 110 -9.83 -1.17 -20.31
N PRO A 111 -10.80 -0.42 -20.87
CA PRO A 111 -11.86 -0.99 -21.67
C PRO A 111 -11.32 -1.71 -22.90
N ILE A 112 -11.95 -2.83 -23.28
CA ILE A 112 -11.57 -3.64 -24.44
C ILE A 112 -12.55 -3.55 -25.61
N GLY A 113 -13.72 -2.93 -25.42
CA GLY A 113 -14.66 -2.65 -26.51
C GLY A 113 -14.21 -1.46 -27.35
N ASP A 114 -14.85 -1.27 -28.50
CA ASP A 114 -14.68 -0.07 -29.31
C ASP A 114 -15.07 1.17 -28.46
N LEU A 115 -14.17 2.15 -28.40
CA LEU A 115 -14.39 3.36 -27.61
C LEU A 115 -15.53 4.24 -28.16
N ASN A 116 -15.87 4.06 -29.44
CA ASN A 116 -16.98 4.72 -30.12
C ASN A 116 -18.26 3.87 -30.10
N GLN A 117 -18.25 2.70 -29.46
CA GLN A 117 -19.46 1.90 -29.28
C GLN A 117 -20.50 2.68 -28.48
N GLU A 118 -21.69 2.81 -29.06
CA GLU A 118 -22.81 3.46 -28.41
C GLU A 118 -23.44 2.54 -27.36
N GLY A 119 -23.93 3.16 -26.27
CA GLY A 119 -24.77 2.55 -25.26
C GLY A 119 -24.09 1.64 -24.24
N GLN A 120 -22.80 1.29 -24.43
CA GLN A 120 -22.12 0.38 -23.51
C GLN A 120 -20.59 0.55 -23.46
N ILE A 121 -20.00 0.01 -22.41
CA ILE A 121 -18.55 -0.14 -22.27
C ILE A 121 -18.20 -1.51 -21.69
N GLU A 122 -17.10 -2.09 -22.15
CA GLU A 122 -16.72 -3.44 -21.77
C GLU A 122 -15.36 -3.49 -21.07
N LEU A 123 -15.32 -4.18 -19.93
CA LEU A 123 -14.09 -4.50 -19.19
C LEU A 123 -13.79 -6.00 -19.26
N MET A 124 -12.52 -6.34 -19.45
CA MET A 124 -12.02 -7.70 -19.23
C MET A 124 -11.13 -7.73 -17.99
N VAL A 125 -11.54 -8.50 -16.98
CA VAL A 125 -10.94 -8.48 -15.65
C VAL A 125 -10.44 -9.86 -15.27
N LYS A 126 -9.13 -9.96 -15.00
CA LYS A 126 -8.51 -11.15 -14.40
C LYS A 126 -8.63 -11.10 -12.87
N LYS A 127 -9.11 -12.20 -12.28
CA LYS A 127 -9.20 -12.42 -10.84
C LYS A 127 -7.87 -12.90 -10.31
N TYR A 128 -7.30 -12.10 -9.40
CA TYR A 128 -6.11 -12.51 -8.66
C TYR A 128 -6.49 -13.12 -7.31
N PRO A 129 -5.79 -14.18 -6.87
CA PRO A 129 -5.94 -14.67 -5.50
C PRO A 129 -5.73 -13.54 -4.50
N ASN A 130 -6.66 -13.36 -3.56
CA ASN A 130 -6.66 -12.25 -2.57
C ASN A 130 -6.73 -10.83 -3.19
N GLY A 131 -7.01 -10.72 -4.49
CA GLY A 131 -7.12 -9.44 -5.19
C GLY A 131 -8.41 -8.71 -4.84
N LYS A 132 -8.32 -7.67 -4.03
CA LYS A 132 -9.50 -6.99 -3.45
C LYS A 132 -10.45 -6.39 -4.50
N ALA A 133 -9.92 -5.63 -5.46
CA ALA A 133 -10.74 -5.05 -6.54
C ALA A 133 -11.21 -6.11 -7.53
N SER A 134 -10.31 -6.98 -8.00
CA SER A 134 -10.65 -8.02 -8.97
C SER A 134 -11.68 -9.01 -8.44
N SER A 135 -11.61 -9.39 -7.15
CA SER A 135 -12.59 -10.27 -6.52
C SER A 135 -13.96 -9.61 -6.38
N HIS A 136 -14.01 -8.33 -6.00
CA HIS A 136 -15.27 -7.58 -5.94
C HIS A 136 -15.90 -7.42 -7.33
N ILE A 137 -15.12 -7.06 -8.36
CA ILE A 137 -15.66 -6.94 -9.72
C ILE A 137 -16.15 -8.31 -10.24
N HIS A 138 -15.44 -9.39 -9.91
CA HIS A 138 -15.87 -10.75 -10.26
C HIS A 138 -17.14 -11.20 -9.54
N SER A 139 -17.46 -10.67 -8.36
CA SER A 139 -18.68 -11.02 -7.63
C SER A 139 -19.92 -10.27 -8.12
N LEU A 140 -19.77 -9.25 -8.99
CA LEU A 140 -20.90 -8.53 -9.55
C LEU A 140 -21.73 -9.44 -10.45
N VAL A 141 -23.05 -9.30 -10.36
CA VAL A 141 -24.03 -9.95 -11.22
C VAL A 141 -24.81 -8.91 -12.04
N PRO A 142 -25.38 -9.28 -13.20
CA PRO A 142 -26.22 -8.38 -13.98
C PRO A 142 -27.26 -7.68 -13.12
N GLY A 143 -27.34 -6.35 -13.23
CA GLY A 143 -28.15 -5.49 -12.38
C GLY A 143 -27.39 -4.73 -11.30
N ASP A 144 -26.21 -5.22 -10.89
CA ASP A 144 -25.33 -4.52 -9.96
C ASP A 144 -24.72 -3.26 -10.62
N THR A 145 -24.03 -2.45 -9.82
CA THR A 145 -23.39 -1.22 -10.30
C THR A 145 -21.90 -1.18 -9.97
N LEU A 146 -21.14 -0.50 -10.83
CA LEU A 146 -19.74 -0.17 -10.57
C LEU A 146 -19.53 1.32 -10.77
N THR A 147 -18.89 1.97 -9.80
CA THR A 147 -18.53 3.38 -9.90
C THR A 147 -17.14 3.53 -10.52
N PHE A 148 -17.04 4.44 -11.46
CA PHE A 148 -15.83 4.90 -12.14
C PHE A 148 -15.51 6.30 -11.65
N ALA A 149 -14.35 6.48 -11.03
CA ALA A 149 -13.93 7.71 -10.39
C ALA A 149 -13.37 8.76 -11.34
N ALA A 150 -12.66 8.31 -12.38
CA ALA A 150 -12.08 9.18 -13.38
C ALA A 150 -11.70 8.36 -14.62
N ALA A 151 -11.67 9.04 -15.77
CA ALA A 151 -10.90 8.60 -16.91
C ALA A 151 -9.44 9.02 -16.76
N ILE A 152 -8.52 8.10 -17.01
CA ILE A 152 -7.08 8.32 -16.97
C ILE A 152 -6.61 8.32 -18.42
N LYS A 153 -6.15 9.48 -18.90
CA LYS A 153 -5.56 9.60 -20.24
C LYS A 153 -4.24 8.82 -20.28
N GLY A 154 -4.06 8.00 -21.30
CA GLY A 154 -2.82 7.28 -21.58
C GLY A 154 -1.89 8.06 -22.50
N HIS A 155 -1.10 7.32 -23.28
CA HIS A 155 -0.24 7.88 -24.32
C HIS A 155 -1.06 8.46 -25.48
N THR A 156 -0.89 9.75 -25.77
CA THR A 156 -1.51 10.36 -26.93
C THR A 156 -0.95 9.75 -28.21
N TRP A 157 -1.82 9.08 -28.96
CA TRP A 157 -1.49 8.49 -30.26
C TRP A 157 -2.03 9.37 -31.38
N THR A 158 -1.19 9.64 -32.38
CA THR A 158 -1.59 10.28 -33.64
C THR A 158 -1.48 9.27 -34.78
N PRO A 159 -2.46 9.20 -35.71
CA PRO A 159 -2.37 8.27 -36.84
C PRO A 159 -1.05 8.40 -37.61
N ASN A 160 -0.41 7.28 -37.92
CA ASN A 160 0.88 7.22 -38.62
C ASN A 160 2.04 7.92 -37.87
N GLN A 161 1.93 8.14 -36.55
CA GLN A 161 3.03 8.69 -35.73
C GLN A 161 4.31 7.83 -35.79
N SER A 162 4.16 6.54 -36.05
CA SER A 162 5.26 5.60 -36.28
C SER A 162 4.84 4.59 -37.34
N ARG A 163 5.74 4.23 -38.24
CA ARG A 163 5.49 3.23 -39.28
C ARG A 163 5.26 1.83 -38.71
N GLN A 164 5.94 1.52 -37.61
CA GLN A 164 5.97 0.20 -36.99
C GLN A 164 5.91 0.32 -35.47
N ILE A 165 4.97 -0.37 -34.85
CA ILE A 165 4.95 -0.53 -33.40
C ILE A 165 5.05 -1.99 -33.00
N TYR A 166 5.71 -2.22 -31.88
CA TYR A 166 5.80 -3.51 -31.22
C TYR A 166 5.03 -3.44 -29.91
N LEU A 167 4.09 -4.35 -29.73
CA LEU A 167 3.26 -4.41 -28.56
C LEU A 167 3.68 -5.63 -27.73
N ILE A 168 4.05 -5.44 -26.47
CA ILE A 168 4.49 -6.53 -25.60
C ILE A 168 3.59 -6.58 -24.37
N ALA A 169 2.78 -7.63 -24.28
CA ALA A 169 1.78 -7.82 -23.23
C ALA A 169 2.11 -9.00 -22.32
N GLY A 170 1.77 -8.89 -21.03
CA GLY A 170 1.81 -9.99 -20.06
C GLY A 170 0.52 -10.13 -19.27
N GLY A 171 -0.13 -11.29 -19.33
CA GLY A 171 -1.39 -11.56 -18.62
C GLY A 171 -2.46 -10.48 -18.85
N ALA A 172 -2.92 -9.83 -17.77
CA ALA A 172 -3.94 -8.77 -17.85
C ALA A 172 -3.47 -7.48 -18.54
N GLY A 173 -2.17 -7.30 -18.76
CA GLY A 173 -1.61 -6.17 -19.51
C GLY A 173 -2.03 -6.16 -20.99
N ILE A 174 -2.65 -7.23 -21.48
CA ILE A 174 -3.22 -7.28 -22.83
C ILE A 174 -4.32 -6.23 -23.06
N THR A 175 -5.02 -5.75 -22.03
CA THR A 175 -6.19 -4.89 -22.24
C THR A 175 -5.85 -3.50 -22.83
N PRO A 176 -4.87 -2.72 -22.32
CA PRO A 176 -4.42 -1.51 -23.03
C PRO A 176 -3.77 -1.78 -24.37
N ILE A 177 -3.04 -2.89 -24.49
CA ILE A 177 -2.37 -3.28 -25.73
C ILE A 177 -3.39 -3.58 -26.82
N TYR A 178 -4.45 -4.32 -26.49
CA TYR A 178 -5.55 -4.62 -27.38
C TYR A 178 -6.35 -3.37 -27.76
N GLN A 179 -6.68 -2.51 -26.79
CA GLN A 179 -7.37 -1.25 -27.07
C GLN A 179 -6.58 -0.39 -28.07
N MET A 180 -5.26 -0.28 -27.89
CA MET A 180 -4.40 0.44 -28.81
C MET A 180 -4.38 -0.19 -30.21
N ALA A 181 -4.18 -1.52 -30.29
CA ALA A 181 -4.17 -2.22 -31.57
C ALA A 181 -5.50 -2.09 -32.32
N GLN A 182 -6.63 -2.28 -31.61
CA GLN A 182 -7.97 -2.16 -32.17
C GLN A 182 -8.20 -0.75 -32.72
N GLY A 183 -7.84 0.31 -31.97
CA GLY A 183 -8.02 1.68 -32.43
C GLY A 183 -7.16 2.06 -33.64
N ILE A 184 -5.94 1.53 -33.73
CA ILE A 184 -5.03 1.76 -34.88
C ILE A 184 -5.49 0.98 -36.12
N LEU A 185 -5.88 -0.28 -35.95
CA LEU A 185 -6.28 -1.14 -37.07
C LEU A 185 -7.66 -0.76 -37.64
N ASN A 186 -8.60 -0.38 -36.77
CA ASN A 186 -9.93 0.06 -37.21
C ASN A 186 -9.95 1.50 -37.72
N ASN A 187 -8.86 2.29 -37.57
CA ASN A 187 -8.76 3.61 -38.18
C ASN A 187 -8.24 3.50 -39.62
N PRO A 188 -9.06 3.77 -40.65
CA PRO A 188 -8.64 3.63 -42.05
C PRO A 188 -7.54 4.63 -42.46
N ALA A 189 -7.40 5.76 -41.75
CA ALA A 189 -6.35 6.76 -42.00
C ALA A 189 -4.99 6.35 -41.40
N ASP A 190 -4.97 5.42 -40.44
CA ASP A 190 -3.75 4.93 -39.82
C ASP A 190 -3.24 3.69 -40.55
N LYS A 191 -2.00 3.72 -41.04
CA LYS A 191 -1.33 2.64 -41.79
C LYS A 191 -0.22 1.95 -40.98
N THR A 192 -0.11 2.27 -39.70
CA THR A 192 0.89 1.69 -38.79
C THR A 192 0.82 0.16 -38.80
N LYS A 193 2.00 -0.47 -38.88
CA LYS A 193 2.18 -1.92 -38.72
C LYS A 193 2.39 -2.27 -37.26
N ILE A 194 1.87 -3.42 -36.84
CA ILE A 194 1.79 -3.87 -35.47
C ILE A 194 2.27 -5.32 -35.39
N ASN A 195 3.24 -5.58 -34.53
CA ASN A 195 3.60 -6.94 -34.11
C ASN A 195 3.39 -7.08 -32.60
N LEU A 196 2.54 -8.02 -32.20
CA LEU A 196 2.22 -8.29 -30.82
C LEU A 196 2.98 -9.51 -30.29
N VAL A 197 3.65 -9.37 -29.14
CA VAL A 197 4.16 -10.50 -28.35
C VAL A 197 3.36 -10.57 -27.06
N PHE A 198 2.62 -11.65 -26.85
CA PHE A 198 1.74 -11.81 -25.70
C PHE A 198 2.13 -13.03 -24.85
N GLY A 199 2.70 -12.77 -23.68
CA GLY A 199 3.11 -13.79 -22.71
C GLY A 199 2.03 -14.14 -21.68
N VAL A 200 1.81 -15.44 -21.47
CA VAL A 200 0.91 -15.99 -20.45
C VAL A 200 1.58 -17.16 -19.70
N ASN A 201 1.02 -17.55 -18.55
CA ASN A 201 1.61 -18.61 -17.74
C ASN A 201 1.30 -20.01 -18.30
N THR A 202 0.05 -20.26 -18.66
CA THR A 202 -0.43 -21.54 -19.19
C THR A 202 -1.35 -21.32 -20.40
N GLU A 203 -1.65 -22.38 -21.14
CA GLU A 203 -2.53 -22.32 -22.32
C GLU A 203 -3.96 -21.88 -21.97
N GLN A 204 -4.43 -22.18 -20.75
CA GLN A 204 -5.74 -21.76 -20.26
C GLN A 204 -5.81 -20.26 -19.97
N ASP A 205 -4.67 -19.58 -19.87
CA ASP A 205 -4.57 -18.12 -19.68
C ASP A 205 -4.55 -17.36 -21.01
N LEU A 206 -4.61 -18.02 -22.17
CA LEU A 206 -4.70 -17.36 -23.47
C LEU A 206 -6.00 -16.55 -23.55
N LEU A 207 -5.88 -15.27 -23.92
CA LEU A 207 -6.98 -14.34 -24.05
C LEU A 207 -7.03 -13.77 -25.47
N LEU A 208 -8.24 -13.44 -25.93
CA LEU A 208 -8.51 -12.71 -27.18
C LEU A 208 -8.08 -13.45 -28.46
N ARG A 209 -7.97 -14.78 -28.44
CA ARG A 209 -7.45 -15.56 -29.57
C ARG A 209 -8.25 -15.34 -30.86
N GLU A 210 -9.59 -15.37 -30.75
CA GLU A 210 -10.48 -15.13 -31.88
C GLU A 210 -10.35 -13.71 -32.41
N GLU A 211 -10.27 -12.72 -31.52
CA GLU A 211 -10.12 -11.31 -31.89
C GLU A 211 -8.76 -11.02 -32.55
N LEU A 212 -7.67 -11.60 -32.04
CA LEU A 212 -6.33 -11.44 -32.63
C LEU A 212 -6.21 -12.15 -33.98
N GLU A 213 -6.81 -13.33 -34.13
CA GLU A 213 -6.86 -14.03 -35.42
C GLU A 213 -7.70 -13.27 -36.45
N SER A 214 -8.80 -12.65 -36.01
CA SER A 214 -9.60 -11.77 -36.85
C SER A 214 -8.80 -10.56 -37.34
N PHE A 215 -7.99 -9.93 -36.47
CA PHE A 215 -7.09 -8.85 -36.88
C PHE A 215 -6.05 -9.33 -37.89
N LYS A 216 -5.44 -10.48 -37.67
CA LYS A 216 -4.46 -11.06 -38.60
C LYS A 216 -5.08 -11.35 -39.97
N THR A 217 -6.30 -11.88 -39.99
CA THR A 217 -7.04 -12.17 -41.22
C THR A 217 -7.47 -10.90 -41.96
N ARG A 218 -7.95 -9.88 -41.24
CA ARG A 218 -8.42 -8.62 -41.82
C ARG A 218 -7.28 -7.70 -42.25
N PHE A 219 -6.12 -7.79 -41.61
CA PHE A 219 -4.98 -6.89 -41.81
C PHE A 219 -3.65 -7.66 -41.96
N PRO A 220 -3.54 -8.63 -42.89
CA PRO A 220 -2.40 -9.54 -42.97
C PRO A 220 -1.05 -8.84 -43.19
N ASP A 221 -1.04 -7.70 -43.88
CA ASP A 221 0.19 -6.92 -44.15
C ASP A 221 0.58 -5.96 -43.02
N ARG A 222 -0.28 -5.82 -42.00
CA ARG A 222 -0.17 -4.82 -40.93
C ARG A 222 -0.23 -5.39 -39.53
N PHE A 223 -0.78 -6.57 -39.31
CA PHE A 223 -0.91 -7.15 -37.98
C PHE A 223 -0.43 -8.59 -37.96
N ASP A 224 0.52 -8.85 -37.06
CA ASP A 224 0.88 -10.22 -36.68
C ASP A 224 1.05 -10.33 -35.17
N TYR A 225 0.93 -11.53 -34.64
CA TYR A 225 1.03 -11.78 -33.21
C TYR A 225 1.70 -13.12 -32.90
N VAL A 226 2.36 -13.17 -31.75
CA VAL A 226 3.01 -14.36 -31.21
C VAL A 226 2.59 -14.52 -29.75
N TYR A 227 2.02 -15.68 -29.43
CA TYR A 227 1.82 -16.09 -28.05
C TYR A 227 3.08 -16.73 -27.48
N THR A 228 3.37 -16.45 -26.21
CA THR A 228 4.40 -17.14 -25.43
C THR A 228 3.76 -17.74 -24.18
N VAL A 229 4.05 -19.02 -23.90
CA VAL A 229 3.48 -19.74 -22.75
C VAL A 229 4.63 -20.27 -21.89
N SER A 230 4.74 -19.82 -20.65
CA SER A 230 5.87 -20.19 -19.80
C SER A 230 5.81 -21.63 -19.29
N HIS A 231 4.62 -22.16 -19.00
CA HIS A 231 4.38 -23.51 -18.48
C HIS A 231 3.29 -24.24 -19.29
N PRO A 232 3.57 -24.63 -20.55
CA PRO A 232 2.61 -25.39 -21.37
C PRO A 232 2.38 -26.78 -20.76
N GLN A 233 1.14 -27.27 -20.86
CA GLN A 233 0.71 -28.54 -20.25
C GLN A 233 0.43 -29.63 -21.31
N GLY A 234 0.65 -29.35 -22.61
CA GLY A 234 0.49 -30.30 -23.71
C GLY A 234 1.41 -30.03 -24.92
N GLN A 235 1.19 -30.74 -26.03
CA GLN A 235 1.92 -30.53 -27.28
C GLN A 235 1.29 -29.43 -28.15
N HIS A 236 2.13 -28.43 -28.44
CA HIS A 236 2.11 -27.46 -29.54
C HIS A 236 0.77 -27.03 -30.15
N GLY A 237 0.22 -25.92 -29.66
CA GLY A 237 -0.84 -25.16 -30.32
C GLY A 237 -0.41 -23.73 -30.68
N GLY A 238 0.39 -23.53 -31.73
CA GLY A 238 0.61 -22.19 -32.33
C GLY A 238 1.24 -21.11 -31.44
N PHE A 239 1.88 -21.47 -30.32
CA PHE A 239 2.58 -20.55 -29.40
C PHE A 239 4.04 -20.96 -29.21
N LYS A 240 4.88 -20.00 -28.79
CA LYS A 240 6.27 -20.21 -28.38
C LYS A 240 6.33 -20.63 -26.91
N LYS A 241 7.21 -21.57 -26.56
CA LYS A 241 7.41 -22.00 -25.17
C LYS A 241 8.39 -21.05 -24.47
N GLY A 242 8.04 -20.65 -23.24
CA GLY A 242 8.89 -19.84 -22.36
C GLY A 242 8.38 -18.42 -22.12
N TYR A 243 9.19 -17.66 -21.38
CA TYR A 243 8.97 -16.24 -21.12
C TYR A 243 9.30 -15.38 -22.35
N VAL A 244 8.93 -14.11 -22.30
CA VAL A 244 9.39 -13.11 -23.27
C VAL A 244 10.87 -12.83 -23.00
N THR A 245 11.76 -13.51 -23.72
CA THR A 245 13.21 -13.37 -23.59
C THR A 245 13.81 -12.50 -24.69
N GLU A 246 15.09 -12.16 -24.55
CA GLU A 246 15.82 -11.40 -25.56
C GLU A 246 15.92 -12.15 -26.88
N GLU A 247 16.13 -13.47 -26.84
CA GLU A 247 16.22 -14.32 -28.03
C GLU A 247 14.90 -14.29 -28.82
N LEU A 248 13.76 -14.44 -28.12
CA LEU A 248 12.44 -14.35 -28.75
C LEU A 248 12.24 -12.97 -29.40
N LEU A 249 12.61 -11.91 -28.68
CA LEU A 249 12.43 -10.55 -29.18
C LEU A 249 13.35 -10.25 -30.36
N ARG A 250 14.56 -10.82 -30.43
CA ARG A 250 15.43 -10.70 -31.63
C ARG A 250 14.78 -11.22 -32.90
N ASP A 251 13.82 -12.15 -32.83
CA ASP A 251 13.13 -12.65 -34.02
C ASP A 251 11.97 -11.75 -34.46
N VAL A 252 11.36 -11.02 -33.51
CA VAL A 252 10.10 -10.30 -33.74
C VAL A 252 10.30 -8.79 -33.86
N VAL A 253 11.21 -8.20 -33.07
CA VAL A 253 11.40 -6.75 -33.01
C VAL A 253 12.67 -6.30 -33.73
N ARG A 254 12.57 -5.13 -34.38
CA ARG A 254 13.68 -4.46 -35.06
C ARG A 254 13.70 -2.99 -34.62
N ALA A 255 14.84 -2.53 -34.13
CA ALA A 255 15.03 -1.14 -33.71
C ALA A 255 15.36 -0.26 -34.93
N ASP A 256 14.41 -0.16 -35.86
CA ASP A 256 14.61 0.55 -37.12
C ASP A 256 13.95 1.93 -37.06
N GLY A 257 14.73 3.01 -37.24
CA GLY A 257 14.23 4.36 -37.47
C GLY A 257 13.24 4.86 -36.41
N ASP A 258 11.96 4.95 -36.78
CA ASP A 258 10.85 5.52 -36.01
C ASP A 258 10.06 4.48 -35.19
N ALA A 259 10.51 3.22 -35.13
CA ALA A 259 9.79 2.15 -34.45
C ALA A 259 9.60 2.40 -32.94
N LYS A 260 8.40 2.12 -32.42
CA LYS A 260 8.09 2.24 -30.98
C LYS A 260 7.71 0.91 -30.36
N VAL A 261 8.02 0.75 -29.08
CA VAL A 261 7.67 -0.43 -28.29
C VAL A 261 6.78 -0.02 -27.13
N PHE A 262 5.61 -0.65 -27.03
CA PHE A 262 4.69 -0.46 -25.93
C PHE A 262 4.65 -1.70 -25.05
N VAL A 263 4.83 -1.52 -23.75
CA VAL A 263 4.93 -2.61 -22.78
C VAL A 263 3.84 -2.48 -21.71
N CYS A 264 3.13 -3.57 -21.44
CA CYS A 264 2.24 -3.67 -20.29
C CYS A 264 2.22 -5.10 -19.73
N GLY A 265 2.51 -5.26 -18.44
CA GLY A 265 2.51 -6.60 -17.83
C GLY A 265 2.86 -6.60 -16.36
N PRO A 266 3.11 -7.78 -15.77
CA PRO A 266 3.57 -7.89 -14.39
C PRO A 266 4.88 -7.11 -14.18
N PRO A 267 5.11 -6.50 -13.00
CA PRO A 267 6.29 -5.66 -12.76
C PRO A 267 7.62 -6.35 -13.09
N ALA A 268 7.76 -7.64 -12.78
CA ALA A 268 8.97 -8.40 -13.08
C ALA A 268 9.26 -8.50 -14.59
N MET A 269 8.21 -8.59 -15.42
CA MET A 269 8.35 -8.61 -16.88
C MET A 269 8.74 -7.21 -17.39
N GLU A 270 8.08 -6.15 -16.92
CA GLU A 270 8.42 -4.80 -17.34
C GLU A 270 9.83 -4.38 -16.97
N ASP A 271 10.27 -4.73 -15.76
CA ASP A 271 11.61 -4.41 -15.27
C ASP A 271 12.69 -5.17 -16.06
N SER A 272 12.41 -6.41 -16.47
CA SER A 272 13.31 -7.17 -17.36
C SER A 272 13.41 -6.54 -18.76
N LEU A 273 12.26 -6.13 -19.33
CA LEU A 273 12.20 -5.60 -20.70
C LEU A 273 12.78 -4.20 -20.81
N VAL A 274 12.38 -3.29 -19.93
CA VAL A 274 12.71 -1.86 -20.03
C VAL A 274 13.87 -1.47 -19.12
N GLY A 275 14.20 -2.31 -18.13
CA GLY A 275 15.30 -2.07 -17.21
C GLY A 275 14.90 -1.30 -15.96
N SER A 276 15.82 -1.29 -15.01
CA SER A 276 15.73 -0.59 -13.73
C SER A 276 16.98 0.29 -13.52
N ARG A 277 17.05 1.02 -12.39
CA ARG A 277 18.24 1.86 -12.08
C ARG A 277 19.55 1.06 -12.02
N SER A 278 19.48 -0.24 -11.74
CA SER A 278 20.65 -1.12 -11.57
C SER A 278 20.92 -2.04 -12.76
N GLN A 279 20.02 -2.11 -13.75
CA GLN A 279 20.14 -3.06 -14.85
C GLN A 279 19.55 -2.50 -16.15
N VAL A 280 20.31 -2.63 -17.24
CA VAL A 280 19.86 -2.29 -18.60
C VAL A 280 18.79 -3.30 -19.03
N GLY A 281 17.68 -2.80 -19.59
CA GLY A 281 16.57 -3.64 -20.08
C GLY A 281 16.91 -4.36 -21.38
N ILE A 282 16.19 -5.45 -21.66
CA ILE A 282 16.29 -6.20 -22.93
C ILE A 282 16.10 -5.27 -24.15
N LEU A 283 15.08 -4.40 -24.14
CA LEU A 283 14.78 -3.53 -25.28
C LEU A 283 15.92 -2.54 -25.58
N ALA A 284 16.58 -2.04 -24.55
CA ALA A 284 17.75 -1.17 -24.73
C ALA A 284 18.94 -1.95 -25.33
N ARG A 285 19.14 -3.22 -24.96
CA ARG A 285 20.17 -4.08 -25.58
C ARG A 285 19.85 -4.45 -27.02
N LEU A 286 18.57 -4.44 -27.39
CA LEU A 286 18.10 -4.61 -28.76
C LEU A 286 18.17 -3.33 -29.60
N GLY A 287 18.65 -2.22 -29.03
CA GLY A 287 18.91 -0.97 -29.74
C GLY A 287 17.81 0.09 -29.64
N PHE A 288 16.72 -0.15 -28.89
CA PHE A 288 15.69 0.87 -28.69
C PHE A 288 16.14 1.98 -27.75
N ALA A 289 15.96 3.22 -28.20
CA ALA A 289 16.15 4.41 -27.37
C ALA A 289 15.03 4.54 -26.33
N LYS A 290 15.28 5.32 -25.27
CA LYS A 290 14.34 5.45 -24.14
C LYS A 290 12.99 6.06 -24.52
N ASP A 291 12.98 6.98 -25.48
CA ASP A 291 11.80 7.66 -26.02
C ASP A 291 10.98 6.78 -26.99
N GLN A 292 11.60 5.74 -27.55
CA GLN A 292 10.93 4.70 -28.33
C GLN A 292 10.19 3.68 -27.44
N ILE A 293 10.48 3.62 -26.14
CA ILE A 293 9.88 2.64 -25.22
C ILE A 293 8.83 3.31 -24.33
N VAL A 294 7.58 2.87 -24.45
CA VAL A 294 6.44 3.39 -23.67
C VAL A 294 5.90 2.31 -22.74
N ARG A 295 5.77 2.62 -21.45
CA ARG A 295 5.14 1.72 -20.46
C ARG A 295 3.71 2.17 -20.19
N PHE A 296 2.77 1.23 -20.23
CA PHE A 296 1.41 1.46 -19.75
C PHE A 296 1.36 1.28 -18.23
N TYR A 297 1.29 2.38 -17.48
CA TYR A 297 1.27 2.33 -16.02
C TYR A 297 -0.13 2.02 -15.48
N LEU A 298 -0.46 0.74 -15.29
CA LEU A 298 -1.69 0.32 -14.60
C LEU A 298 -1.52 0.14 -13.07
N TYR A 299 -0.30 0.18 -12.55
CA TYR A 299 0.00 -0.27 -11.17
C TYR A 299 0.29 0.85 -10.17
N LYS A 300 0.59 2.07 -10.64
CA LYS A 300 1.03 3.18 -9.79
C LYS A 300 -0.10 4.20 -9.59
N CYS A 301 -1.05 3.88 -8.71
CA CYS A 301 -2.07 4.84 -8.26
C CYS A 301 -1.46 6.15 -7.73
N SER A 302 -0.24 6.14 -7.15
CA SER A 302 0.37 7.38 -6.62
C SER A 302 0.77 8.36 -7.72
N ALA A 303 1.17 7.88 -8.91
CA ALA A 303 1.50 8.73 -10.05
C ALA A 303 0.22 9.26 -10.73
N ILE A 304 -0.82 8.44 -10.79
CA ILE A 304 -2.14 8.80 -11.32
C ILE A 304 -2.80 9.86 -10.43
N LEU A 305 -2.69 9.76 -9.10
CA LEU A 305 -3.21 10.76 -8.17
C LEU A 305 -2.48 12.09 -8.32
N HIS A 306 -1.15 12.09 -8.49
CA HIS A 306 -0.39 13.31 -8.80
C HIS A 306 -0.81 13.94 -10.13
N HIS A 307 -1.10 13.14 -11.17
CA HIS A 307 -1.54 13.67 -12.45
C HIS A 307 -2.95 14.25 -12.40
N ILE A 308 -3.90 13.58 -11.71
CA ILE A 308 -5.25 14.08 -11.46
C ILE A 308 -5.21 15.37 -10.62
N LEU A 309 -4.38 15.41 -9.57
CA LEU A 309 -4.17 16.62 -8.75
C LEU A 309 -3.51 17.74 -9.56
N SER A 310 -2.60 17.43 -10.50
CA SER A 310 -1.99 18.45 -11.38
C SER A 310 -2.97 19.02 -12.41
N GLN A 311 -3.88 18.19 -12.95
CA GLN A 311 -4.93 18.62 -13.89
C GLN A 311 -5.98 19.51 -13.19
N ALA A 312 -6.28 19.24 -11.93
CA ALA A 312 -7.14 20.08 -11.10
C ALA A 312 -6.50 21.45 -10.74
N GLN A 313 -5.17 21.55 -10.81
CA GLN A 313 -4.43 22.79 -10.56
C GLN A 313 -4.26 23.65 -11.81
N SER A 314 -4.47 23.11 -13.03
CA SER A 314 -4.27 23.84 -14.29
C SER A 314 -5.52 24.51 -14.87
N THR A 315 -6.70 24.35 -14.28
CA THR A 315 -7.90 25.11 -14.69
C THR A 315 -7.97 26.43 -13.93
N THR A 316 -7.40 27.48 -14.52
CA THR A 316 -7.54 28.86 -14.06
C THR A 316 -8.98 29.37 -14.29
N PRO A 317 -9.58 30.12 -13.35
CA PRO A 317 -11.00 30.52 -13.38
C PRO A 317 -11.30 31.75 -14.27
N LEU A 318 -10.63 31.93 -15.41
CA LEU A 318 -10.69 33.19 -16.17
C LEU A 318 -11.25 33.12 -17.60
N GLU A 319 -11.70 31.96 -18.10
CA GLU A 319 -12.26 31.83 -19.47
C GLU A 319 -13.74 31.43 -19.54
N MET A 320 -14.54 31.68 -18.49
CA MET A 320 -16.00 31.49 -18.54
C MET A 320 -16.80 32.80 -18.59
N ALA A 321 -16.13 33.96 -18.68
CA ALA A 321 -16.78 35.27 -18.67
C ALA A 321 -16.74 35.92 -20.06
N SER A 322 -17.42 35.33 -21.04
CA SER A 322 -17.79 36.09 -22.25
C SER A 322 -19.05 35.54 -22.93
N THR A 323 -20.11 36.36 -22.83
CA THR A 323 -21.30 36.50 -23.72
C THR A 323 -22.50 35.54 -23.52
N PRO A 324 -23.73 35.90 -23.97
CA PRO A 324 -24.62 36.81 -23.26
C PRO A 324 -26.04 36.23 -23.12
N PHE A 325 -26.51 35.94 -21.90
CA PHE A 325 -27.87 35.42 -21.68
C PHE A 325 -28.60 36.12 -20.52
N LEU A 326 -28.47 37.45 -20.46
CA LEU A 326 -29.15 38.30 -19.48
C LEU A 326 -30.04 39.38 -20.13
N THR A 327 -30.77 39.00 -21.17
CA THR A 327 -31.80 39.89 -21.74
C THR A 327 -33.03 39.13 -22.22
N LYS A 328 -33.70 38.38 -21.33
CA LYS A 328 -35.10 37.93 -21.58
C LYS A 328 -35.79 37.29 -20.37
N LEU A 329 -35.93 37.99 -19.25
CA LEU A 329 -36.90 37.59 -18.22
C LEU A 329 -37.67 38.79 -17.64
N THR A 330 -38.29 39.57 -18.52
CA THR A 330 -39.43 40.44 -18.22
C THR A 330 -40.58 40.11 -19.15
N LYS A 331 -41.17 38.93 -18.97
CA LYS A 331 -42.55 38.61 -19.36
C LYS A 331 -42.87 37.24 -18.80
N LEU A 332 -43.72 37.24 -17.77
CA LEU A 332 -44.76 36.25 -17.46
C LEU A 332 -45.11 36.39 -15.97
N ARG A 333 -45.94 37.39 -15.70
CA ARG A 333 -46.78 37.48 -14.50
C ARG A 333 -48.19 37.15 -14.97
N ASN A 334 -48.87 36.31 -14.17
CA ASN A 334 -50.26 35.87 -14.27
C ASN A 334 -50.52 34.63 -15.14
N LEU A 335 -50.65 33.49 -14.47
CA LEU A 335 -51.85 32.64 -14.47
C LEU A 335 -51.71 31.65 -13.30
N GLY A 336 -52.71 31.63 -12.43
CA GLY A 336 -52.72 30.82 -11.22
C GLY A 336 -53.04 29.35 -11.51
N ILE A 337 -52.29 28.43 -10.90
CA ILE A 337 -52.74 27.41 -9.93
C ILE A 337 -51.58 26.44 -9.65
N SER A 338 -51.34 26.22 -8.35
CA SER A 338 -50.75 25.01 -7.72
C SER A 338 -49.46 24.40 -8.32
N GLN A 339 -48.29 24.92 -7.94
CA GLN A 339 -47.05 24.11 -7.78
C GLN A 339 -45.90 24.83 -7.03
N ASN A 340 -46.18 25.92 -6.31
CA ASN A 340 -45.11 26.80 -5.81
C ASN A 340 -44.59 26.53 -4.40
N HIS A 341 -45.14 25.57 -3.64
CA HIS A 341 -44.66 25.35 -2.27
C HIS A 341 -43.42 24.46 -2.15
N LEU A 342 -43.17 23.57 -3.13
CA LEU A 342 -41.99 22.70 -3.16
C LEU A 342 -40.85 23.29 -4.00
N TYR A 343 -41.17 23.99 -5.09
CA TYR A 343 -40.18 24.65 -5.94
C TYR A 343 -39.54 25.87 -5.24
N LEU A 344 -40.30 26.63 -4.46
CA LEU A 344 -39.74 27.71 -3.62
C LEU A 344 -38.95 27.17 -2.42
N ARG A 345 -39.28 25.99 -1.87
CA ARG A 345 -38.46 25.34 -0.83
C ARG A 345 -37.18 24.75 -1.39
N LEU A 346 -37.20 24.18 -2.60
CA LEU A 346 -36.01 23.70 -3.30
C LEU A 346 -35.13 24.85 -3.79
N LEU A 347 -35.70 25.96 -4.26
CA LEU A 347 -34.93 27.19 -4.55
C LEU A 347 -34.44 27.88 -3.28
N ALA A 348 -35.14 27.80 -2.15
CA ALA A 348 -34.64 28.24 -0.85
C ALA A 348 -33.59 27.27 -0.27
N LEU A 349 -33.58 26.00 -0.66
CA LEU A 349 -32.52 25.02 -0.37
C LEU A 349 -31.36 25.09 -1.35
N LYS A 350 -31.56 25.54 -2.59
CA LYS A 350 -30.51 25.75 -3.59
C LYS A 350 -29.86 27.11 -3.43
N ARG A 351 -30.61 28.16 -3.09
CA ARG A 351 -30.08 29.43 -2.56
C ARG A 351 -29.59 29.23 -1.14
N GLY A 352 -30.25 28.43 -0.31
CA GLY A 352 -29.75 28.05 1.01
C GLY A 352 -28.41 27.36 0.92
N LEU A 353 -28.26 26.29 0.12
CA LEU A 353 -26.97 25.64 -0.09
C LEU A 353 -26.01 26.56 -0.84
N HIS A 354 -26.36 27.26 -1.91
CA HIS A 354 -25.39 28.08 -2.62
C HIS A 354 -24.94 29.29 -1.78
N THR A 355 -25.84 29.91 -1.01
CA THR A 355 -25.53 30.94 -0.01
C THR A 355 -24.83 30.34 1.21
N ILE A 356 -25.07 29.09 1.59
CA ILE A 356 -24.31 28.39 2.64
C ILE A 356 -22.92 28.01 2.12
N THR A 357 -22.73 27.56 0.89
CA THR A 357 -21.42 27.25 0.31
C THR A 357 -20.65 28.53 0.01
N THR A 358 -21.30 29.59 -0.48
CA THR A 358 -20.63 30.90 -0.65
C THR A 358 -20.51 31.72 0.64
N ALA A 359 -21.35 31.52 1.66
CA ALA A 359 -21.16 32.10 3.01
C ALA A 359 -20.15 31.30 3.84
N ILE A 360 -20.13 29.97 3.78
CA ILE A 360 -19.08 29.14 4.39
C ILE A 360 -17.74 29.45 3.70
N MET A 361 -17.70 29.59 2.37
CA MET A 361 -16.46 29.96 1.68
C MET A 361 -16.09 31.46 1.78
N SER A 362 -17.01 32.33 2.22
CA SER A 362 -16.70 33.76 2.47
C SER A 362 -16.58 34.13 3.96
N GLN A 363 -16.80 33.18 4.89
CA GLN A 363 -16.58 33.37 6.33
C GLN A 363 -15.60 32.37 6.96
N ALA A 364 -15.24 31.27 6.28
CA ALA A 364 -14.16 30.39 6.76
C ALA A 364 -12.80 31.06 6.52
N SER A 365 -12.41 31.93 7.44
CA SER A 365 -11.10 32.58 7.44
C SER A 365 -9.96 31.59 7.77
N THR A 366 -10.29 30.42 8.33
CA THR A 366 -9.31 29.38 8.66
C THR A 366 -9.77 27.96 8.32
N ILE A 367 -8.80 27.07 8.12
CA ILE A 367 -9.03 25.63 7.86
C ILE A 367 -9.84 24.95 8.97
N CYS A 368 -9.84 25.50 10.20
CA CYS A 368 -10.56 24.97 11.35
C CYS A 368 -12.09 25.16 11.26
N ASP A 369 -12.56 26.06 10.40
CA ASP A 369 -13.98 26.39 10.24
C ASP A 369 -14.67 25.48 9.20
N LEU A 370 -13.92 24.55 8.59
CA LEU A 370 -14.45 23.62 7.61
C LEU A 370 -15.27 22.49 8.26
N PRO A 371 -16.35 22.02 7.61
CA PRO A 371 -17.09 20.84 8.05
C PRO A 371 -16.19 19.60 8.19
N THR A 372 -16.49 18.75 9.18
CA THR A 372 -15.76 17.52 9.49
C THR A 372 -15.54 16.62 8.26
N GLU A 373 -16.52 16.53 7.38
CA GLU A 373 -16.47 15.75 6.14
C GLU A 373 -15.38 16.25 5.20
N ILE A 374 -15.22 17.57 5.08
CA ILE A 374 -14.20 18.20 4.24
C ILE A 374 -12.81 18.00 4.87
N LEU A 375 -12.70 18.12 6.19
CA LEU A 375 -11.45 17.87 6.91
C LEU A 375 -10.97 16.43 6.77
N LEU A 376 -11.90 15.47 6.76
CA LEU A 376 -11.61 14.05 6.52
C LEU A 376 -11.19 13.78 5.06
N ILE A 377 -11.77 14.49 4.09
CA ILE A 377 -11.35 14.43 2.69
C ILE A 377 -9.93 14.98 2.53
N ILE A 378 -9.63 16.16 3.13
CA ILE A 378 -8.29 16.74 3.11
C ILE A 378 -7.29 15.75 3.71
N ALA A 379 -7.60 15.19 4.89
CA ALA A 379 -6.77 14.18 5.55
C ALA A 379 -6.48 12.96 4.65
N HIS A 380 -7.44 12.51 3.84
CA HIS A 380 -7.25 11.37 2.93
C HIS A 380 -6.17 11.61 1.85
N HIS A 381 -5.95 12.86 1.48
CA HIS A 381 -4.98 13.24 0.45
C HIS A 381 -3.61 13.62 1.01
N LEU A 382 -3.46 13.66 2.32
CA LEU A 382 -2.21 13.96 3.00
C LEU A 382 -1.40 12.69 3.22
N ASP A 383 -0.08 12.78 3.04
CA ASP A 383 0.83 11.70 3.41
C ASP A 383 0.88 11.54 4.94
N ALA A 384 1.41 10.41 5.41
CA ALA A 384 1.47 10.11 6.83
C ALA A 384 2.18 11.20 7.65
N PHE A 385 3.18 11.90 7.10
CA PHE A 385 3.82 13.02 7.79
C PHE A 385 2.92 14.24 7.88
N SER A 386 2.27 14.63 6.78
CA SER A 386 1.34 15.75 6.78
C SER A 386 0.15 15.49 7.70
N LEU A 387 -0.35 14.25 7.76
CA LEU A 387 -1.38 13.83 8.72
C LEU A 387 -0.93 13.99 10.18
N ILE A 388 0.26 13.49 10.51
CA ILE A 388 0.85 13.62 11.85
C ILE A 388 1.04 15.09 12.20
N TRP A 389 1.51 15.90 11.25
CA TRP A 389 1.76 17.32 11.46
C TRP A 389 0.46 18.10 11.65
N LEU A 390 -0.56 17.81 10.85
CA LEU A 390 -1.89 18.41 10.96
C LEU A 390 -2.54 18.06 12.30
N GLN A 391 -2.48 16.80 12.75
CA GLN A 391 -2.94 16.38 14.09
C GLN A 391 -2.19 17.06 15.24
N ARG A 392 -0.93 17.48 15.02
CA ARG A 392 -0.14 18.20 16.03
C ARG A 392 -0.38 19.70 16.02
N SER A 393 -0.82 20.24 14.89
CA SER A 393 -1.06 21.67 14.72
C SER A 393 -2.30 22.16 15.47
N CYS A 394 -3.35 21.34 15.58
CA CYS A 394 -4.61 21.74 16.22
C CYS A 394 -5.32 20.59 16.95
N GLN A 395 -5.95 20.90 18.09
CA GLN A 395 -6.71 19.95 18.89
C GLN A 395 -7.94 19.41 18.15
N LEU A 396 -8.57 20.23 17.29
CA LEU A 396 -9.69 19.80 16.44
C LEU A 396 -9.27 18.63 15.54
N PHE A 397 -8.18 18.78 14.79
CA PHE A 397 -7.68 17.72 13.89
C PHE A 397 -7.25 16.46 14.64
N ARG A 398 -6.77 16.62 15.87
CA ARG A 398 -6.42 15.48 16.72
C ARG A 398 -7.61 14.60 17.09
N GLY A 399 -8.78 15.20 17.28
CA GLY A 399 -10.01 14.47 17.61
C GLY A 399 -10.75 13.94 16.37
N THR A 400 -10.68 14.67 15.26
CA THR A 400 -11.44 14.37 14.04
C THR A 400 -10.71 13.43 13.09
N ILE A 401 -9.39 13.57 12.94
CA ILE A 401 -8.61 12.78 11.98
C ILE A 401 -8.14 11.48 12.67
N PRO A 402 -8.38 10.30 12.08
CA PRO A 402 -7.92 9.04 12.66
C PRO A 402 -6.38 8.99 12.73
N SER A 403 -5.84 8.39 13.79
CA SER A 403 -4.39 8.16 13.89
C SER A 403 -3.92 7.23 12.77
N PRO A 404 -2.74 7.48 12.17
CA PRO A 404 -2.22 6.65 11.09
C PRO A 404 -2.02 5.20 11.58
N SER A 405 -2.37 4.26 10.70
CA SER A 405 -2.17 2.84 10.93
C SER A 405 -0.68 2.47 10.96
N HIS A 406 -0.36 1.32 11.55
CA HIS A 406 1.04 0.85 11.57
C HIS A 406 1.63 0.68 10.17
N LEU A 407 0.81 0.28 9.19
CA LEU A 407 1.24 0.12 7.80
C LEU A 407 1.60 1.47 7.16
N GLU A 408 0.77 2.49 7.35
CA GLU A 408 1.03 3.85 6.85
C GLU A 408 2.28 4.46 7.50
N LEU A 409 2.51 4.19 8.79
CA LEU A 409 3.75 4.59 9.46
C LEU A 409 4.99 3.86 8.90
N MET A 410 4.85 2.59 8.51
CA MET A 410 5.94 1.86 7.86
C MET A 410 6.21 2.40 6.45
N GLU A 411 5.19 2.81 5.70
CA GLU A 411 5.35 3.49 4.41
C GLU A 411 6.05 4.84 4.59
N ALA A 412 5.67 5.61 5.62
CA ALA A 412 6.30 6.87 5.98
C ALA A 412 7.80 6.72 6.29
N GLU A 413 8.19 5.66 6.97
CA GLU A 413 9.59 5.34 7.28
C GLU A 413 10.49 5.20 6.04
N ILE A 414 9.91 4.78 4.91
CA ILE A 414 10.61 4.50 3.64
C ILE A 414 10.76 5.76 2.79
N THR A 415 10.05 6.84 3.12
CA THR A 415 10.21 8.13 2.44
C THR A 415 11.61 8.72 2.63
N GLN A 416 12.00 9.66 1.78
CA GLN A 416 13.27 10.38 1.89
C GLN A 416 13.44 11.02 3.29
N PHE A 417 12.37 11.64 3.81
CA PHE A 417 12.38 12.24 5.14
C PHE A 417 12.59 11.20 6.25
N GLY A 418 11.93 10.03 6.14
CA GLY A 418 12.07 8.93 7.09
C GLY A 418 13.47 8.32 7.14
N PHE A 419 14.18 8.28 6.01
CA PHE A 419 15.59 7.89 5.94
C PHE A 419 16.52 8.96 6.52
N GLN A 420 16.34 10.23 6.14
CA GLN A 420 17.19 11.34 6.61
C GLN A 420 17.15 11.51 8.13
N ASN A 421 15.98 11.31 8.74
CA ASN A 421 15.79 11.48 10.19
C ASN A 421 15.89 10.15 10.97
N ASP A 422 16.30 9.07 10.32
CA ASP A 422 16.44 7.71 10.88
C ASP A 422 15.23 7.28 11.75
N LEU A 423 14.03 7.44 11.17
CA LEU A 423 12.75 7.16 11.82
C LEU A 423 12.28 5.73 11.55
N TYR A 424 11.60 5.15 12.54
CA TYR A 424 11.03 3.81 12.49
C TYR A 424 9.62 3.76 13.09
N ALA A 425 8.76 2.93 12.48
CA ALA A 425 7.40 2.70 12.97
C ALA A 425 7.37 1.71 14.15
N CYS A 426 6.60 2.05 15.19
CA CYS A 426 6.34 1.16 16.32
C CYS A 426 4.92 0.57 16.24
N LEU A 427 4.82 -0.76 16.34
CA LEU A 427 3.55 -1.51 16.30
C LEU A 427 2.59 -1.14 17.44
N ASP A 428 3.12 -0.91 18.64
CA ASP A 428 2.27 -0.71 19.81
C ASP A 428 1.81 0.73 19.99
N CYS A 429 2.73 1.70 20.03
CA CYS A 429 2.33 3.10 20.25
C CYS A 429 1.85 3.80 18.97
N LEU A 430 1.91 3.14 17.80
CA LEU A 430 1.51 3.71 16.50
C LEU A 430 2.12 5.10 16.26
N ARG A 431 3.44 5.21 16.48
CA ARG A 431 4.21 6.44 16.27
C ARG A 431 5.49 6.15 15.49
N LEU A 432 5.91 7.11 14.67
CA LEU A 432 7.28 7.19 14.19
C LEU A 432 8.18 7.66 15.35
N ARG A 433 9.25 6.92 15.59
CA ARG A 433 10.25 7.27 16.62
C ARG A 433 11.64 7.23 16.02
N PRO A 434 12.57 8.07 16.53
CA PRO A 434 13.96 8.02 16.10
C PRO A 434 14.61 6.70 16.50
N ARG A 435 15.67 6.33 15.78
CA ARG A 435 16.50 5.14 16.02
C ARG A 435 16.88 4.87 17.46
N ALA A 436 17.16 5.93 18.24
CA ALA A 436 17.52 5.84 19.65
C ALA A 436 16.40 5.24 20.55
N LYS A 437 15.17 5.16 20.04
CA LYS A 437 14.03 4.56 20.75
C LYS A 437 13.80 3.09 20.40
N PHE A 438 14.65 2.47 19.60
CA PHE A 438 14.56 1.05 19.25
C PHE A 438 15.82 0.29 19.66
N ALA A 439 15.61 -0.95 20.12
CA ALA A 439 16.71 -1.87 20.32
C ALA A 439 17.33 -2.26 18.96
N ASP A 440 18.63 -2.52 18.94
CA ASP A 440 19.38 -2.86 17.73
C ASP A 440 18.80 -4.07 17.00
N ASN A 441 18.40 -5.10 17.74
CA ASN A 441 17.74 -6.28 17.20
C ASN A 441 16.35 -6.00 16.60
N MET A 442 15.73 -4.87 16.95
CA MET A 442 14.46 -4.42 16.38
C MET A 442 14.64 -3.68 15.07
N VAL A 443 15.84 -3.27 14.67
CA VAL A 443 16.05 -2.48 13.45
C VAL A 443 17.16 -3.01 12.55
N LYS A 444 17.89 -4.05 12.99
CA LYS A 444 18.91 -4.77 12.21
C LYS A 444 18.35 -6.10 11.67
N ARG A 445 19.09 -6.73 10.74
CA ARG A 445 18.81 -8.06 10.17
C ARG A 445 17.38 -8.19 9.61
N LYS A 446 16.60 -9.18 10.07
CA LYS A 446 15.25 -9.50 9.57
C LYS A 446 14.24 -8.37 9.82
N LYS A 447 14.49 -7.48 10.78
CA LYS A 447 13.62 -6.36 11.15
C LYS A 447 14.10 -5.00 10.61
N ALA A 448 15.12 -4.99 9.75
CA ALA A 448 15.53 -3.77 9.07
C ALA A 448 14.42 -3.18 8.19
N LYS A 449 14.56 -1.90 7.81
CA LYS A 449 13.66 -1.24 6.85
C LYS A 449 13.52 -2.10 5.58
N LEU A 450 12.33 -2.15 4.99
CA LEU A 450 12.00 -2.95 3.79
C LEU A 450 12.07 -4.48 3.96
N ARG A 451 12.32 -5.02 5.17
CA ARG A 451 12.32 -6.48 5.42
C ARG A 451 10.98 -6.98 5.92
N TYR A 452 10.68 -8.25 5.67
CA TYR A 452 9.38 -8.87 5.99
C TYR A 452 9.00 -8.78 7.49
N ASN A 453 9.97 -8.82 8.41
CA ASN A 453 9.70 -8.73 9.85
C ASN A 453 9.73 -7.28 10.39
N ALA A 454 9.87 -6.26 9.53
CA ALA A 454 9.75 -4.86 9.92
C ALA A 454 8.40 -4.54 10.60
N LYS A 455 7.35 -5.31 10.26
CA LYS A 455 6.02 -5.22 10.88
C LYS A 455 5.97 -5.64 12.36
N GLN A 456 7.01 -6.33 12.85
CA GLN A 456 7.10 -6.86 14.22
C GLN A 456 8.03 -6.01 15.10
N ARG A 457 8.11 -4.70 14.83
CA ARG A 457 8.97 -3.77 15.57
C ARG A 457 8.18 -3.03 16.63
N TRP A 458 8.87 -2.76 17.73
CA TRP A 458 8.35 -1.94 18.81
C TRP A 458 9.47 -1.15 19.44
N CYS A 459 9.13 0.04 19.92
CA CYS A 459 10.08 0.88 20.63
C CYS A 459 10.37 0.31 22.02
N VAL A 460 11.48 0.76 22.60
CA VAL A 460 11.93 0.39 23.94
C VAL A 460 10.88 0.76 24.99
N ASP A 461 10.30 1.97 24.89
CA ASP A 461 9.26 2.43 25.82
C ASP A 461 8.05 1.46 25.87
N CYS A 462 7.61 0.95 24.72
CA CYS A 462 6.53 -0.06 24.63
C CYS A 462 6.98 -1.47 25.01
N GLY A 463 8.28 -1.77 24.94
CA GLY A 463 8.82 -3.02 25.46
C GLY A 463 8.89 -3.04 26.99
N LEU A 464 9.21 -1.89 27.60
CA LEU A 464 9.25 -1.68 29.06
C LEU A 464 7.84 -1.59 29.67
N ASN A 465 6.92 -0.94 28.95
CA ASN A 465 5.52 -0.78 29.35
C ASN A 465 4.62 -1.40 28.27
N PRO A 466 4.57 -2.75 28.19
CA PRO A 466 3.78 -3.43 27.19
C PRO A 466 2.28 -3.35 27.51
N ARG A 467 1.44 -3.61 26.50
CA ARG A 467 -0.01 -3.68 26.70
C ARG A 467 -0.36 -4.86 27.63
N PRO A 468 -1.45 -4.78 28.41
CA PRO A 468 -1.90 -5.88 29.26
C PRO A 468 -1.99 -7.20 28.47
N GLY A 469 -1.34 -8.26 28.97
CA GLY A 469 -1.29 -9.57 28.32
C GLY A 469 -0.09 -9.80 27.38
N THR A 470 0.82 -8.84 27.24
CA THR A 470 2.08 -9.03 26.51
C THR A 470 3.27 -8.75 27.43
N ASN A 471 4.25 -9.65 27.47
CA ASN A 471 5.54 -9.42 28.15
C ASN A 471 6.66 -9.41 27.11
N ARG A 472 7.50 -8.37 27.13
CA ARG A 472 8.54 -8.17 26.11
C ARG A 472 9.92 -8.06 26.71
N TYR A 473 10.10 -7.15 27.67
CA TYR A 473 11.31 -7.05 28.46
C TYR A 473 11.00 -7.36 29.92
N THR A 474 11.85 -8.14 30.55
CA THR A 474 11.78 -8.52 31.96
C THR A 474 13.05 -8.07 32.69
N VAL A 475 13.00 -8.07 34.03
CA VAL A 475 14.17 -7.70 34.84
C VAL A 475 15.35 -8.61 34.48
N GLY A 476 16.53 -8.02 34.29
CA GLY A 476 17.75 -8.70 33.83
C GLY A 476 17.93 -8.73 32.31
N ASN A 477 16.92 -8.35 31.50
CA ASN A 477 17.11 -8.23 30.05
C ASN A 477 18.13 -7.14 29.71
N ILE A 478 19.12 -7.51 28.91
CA ILE A 478 20.08 -6.59 28.31
C ILE A 478 19.57 -6.17 26.93
N ILE A 479 19.40 -4.87 26.74
CA ILE A 479 18.82 -4.24 25.56
C ILE A 479 19.89 -3.33 24.96
N THR A 480 20.41 -3.69 23.79
CA THR A 480 21.40 -2.86 23.09
C THR A 480 20.70 -1.77 22.27
N ILE A 481 21.09 -0.51 22.46
CA ILE A 481 20.59 0.65 21.73
C ILE A 481 21.79 1.45 21.25
N LEU A 482 21.92 1.64 19.94
CA LEU A 482 23.07 2.34 19.33
C LEU A 482 24.39 1.76 19.84
N GLU A 483 24.46 0.43 19.89
CA GLU A 483 25.66 -0.33 20.31
C GLU A 483 26.06 -0.16 21.78
N LYS A 484 25.23 0.55 22.57
CA LYS A 484 25.39 0.64 24.02
C LYS A 484 24.44 -0.31 24.75
N PRO A 485 24.91 -1.07 25.74
CA PRO A 485 24.05 -1.96 26.52
C PRO A 485 23.24 -1.14 27.54
N TYR A 486 21.94 -1.36 27.57
CA TYR A 486 21.04 -0.95 28.64
C TYR A 486 20.47 -2.18 29.32
N VAL A 487 20.03 -2.04 30.57
CA VAL A 487 19.49 -3.17 31.33
C VAL A 487 18.34 -2.71 32.22
N ILE A 488 17.37 -3.59 32.39
CA ILE A 488 16.40 -3.50 33.49
C ILE A 488 17.10 -4.10 34.71
N CYS A 489 17.68 -3.26 35.56
CA CYS A 489 18.64 -3.69 36.58
C CYS A 489 18.03 -4.71 37.56
N LEU A 490 18.73 -5.79 37.86
CA LEU A 490 18.28 -6.76 38.87
C LEU A 490 18.17 -6.19 40.29
N GLU A 491 19.00 -5.20 40.62
CA GLU A 491 19.03 -4.58 41.95
C GLU A 491 18.00 -3.46 42.09
N CYS A 492 18.16 -2.36 41.33
CA CYS A 492 17.28 -1.19 41.47
C CYS A 492 15.98 -1.28 40.65
N ARG A 493 15.81 -2.29 39.79
CA ARG A 493 14.66 -2.49 38.89
C ARG A 493 14.41 -1.37 37.87
N GLU A 494 15.30 -0.40 37.78
CA GLU A 494 15.22 0.69 36.82
C GLU A 494 15.93 0.36 35.50
N PHE A 495 15.43 0.96 34.41
CA PHE A 495 16.05 0.87 33.10
C PHE A 495 17.19 1.90 32.97
N ARG A 496 18.44 1.44 32.96
CA ARG A 496 19.65 2.30 32.94
C ARG A 496 20.74 1.71 32.04
N GLU A 497 21.79 2.48 31.79
CA GLU A 497 23.00 1.99 31.11
C GLU A 497 23.56 0.77 31.87
N GLY A 498 23.77 -0.33 31.15
CA GLY A 498 24.27 -1.60 31.69
C GLY A 498 25.75 -1.52 32.02
N ALA A 499 26.16 -2.16 33.10
CA ALA A 499 27.58 -2.34 33.40
C ALA A 499 28.20 -3.36 32.44
N SER A 500 29.48 -3.21 32.14
CA SER A 500 30.26 -4.20 31.39
C SER A 500 31.60 -4.45 32.08
N GLU A 501 32.03 -5.71 32.09
CA GLU A 501 33.32 -6.14 32.63
C GLU A 501 33.96 -7.14 31.66
N ILE A 502 35.24 -6.94 31.34
CA ILE A 502 36.01 -7.84 30.47
C ILE A 502 35.25 -8.12 29.14
N GLY A 503 34.63 -7.08 28.57
CA GLY A 503 33.87 -7.16 27.32
C GLY A 503 32.49 -7.85 27.42
N LYS A 504 32.04 -8.29 28.60
CA LYS A 504 30.73 -8.90 28.81
C LYS A 504 29.77 -7.92 29.50
N SER A 505 28.58 -7.75 28.94
CA SER A 505 27.50 -6.96 29.54
C SER A 505 26.87 -7.71 30.71
N LEU A 506 26.68 -7.02 31.83
CA LEU A 506 26.10 -7.57 33.06
C LEU A 506 24.60 -7.26 33.14
N ALA A 507 23.86 -8.06 33.91
CA ALA A 507 22.43 -7.88 34.18
C ALA A 507 22.13 -6.79 35.25
N VAL A 508 23.11 -5.91 35.54
CA VAL A 508 23.03 -4.82 36.51
C VAL A 508 23.45 -3.50 35.87
N CYS A 509 22.87 -2.40 36.34
CA CYS A 509 23.21 -1.08 35.81
C CYS A 509 24.57 -0.61 36.30
N ARG A 510 25.15 0.36 35.58
CA ARG A 510 26.48 0.92 35.88
C ARG A 510 26.58 1.54 37.28
N VAL A 511 25.48 2.12 37.78
CA VAL A 511 25.43 2.75 39.12
C VAL A 511 25.49 1.68 40.21
N CYS A 512 24.58 0.71 40.15
CA CYS A 512 24.55 -0.45 41.04
C CYS A 512 25.89 -1.19 41.05
N ARG A 513 26.45 -1.50 39.88
CA ARG A 513 27.75 -2.21 39.81
C ARG A 513 28.89 -1.41 40.44
N ARG A 514 28.92 -0.09 40.30
CA ARG A 514 29.93 0.75 40.96
C ARG A 514 29.83 0.66 42.48
N SER A 515 28.61 0.69 43.03
CA SER A 515 28.39 0.53 44.46
C SER A 515 28.83 -0.85 44.94
N THR A 516 28.42 -1.91 44.25
CA THR A 516 28.80 -3.29 44.59
C THR A 516 30.30 -3.50 44.48
N LYS A 517 30.95 -2.97 43.43
CA LYS A 517 32.39 -3.06 43.24
C LYS A 517 33.17 -2.31 44.33
N ALA A 518 32.73 -1.14 44.75
CA ALA A 518 33.35 -0.41 45.86
C ALA A 518 33.25 -1.19 47.18
N ILE A 519 32.14 -1.89 47.42
CA ILE A 519 31.97 -2.78 48.58
C ILE A 519 32.91 -3.99 48.47
N GLU A 520 33.00 -4.61 47.29
CA GLU A 520 33.92 -5.72 47.02
C GLU A 520 35.39 -5.33 47.25
N GLU A 521 35.81 -4.17 46.72
CA GLU A 521 37.16 -3.62 46.87
C GLU A 521 37.48 -3.26 48.33
N ARG A 522 36.53 -2.66 49.07
CA ARG A 522 36.70 -2.39 50.50
C ARG A 522 36.82 -3.68 51.32
N ALA A 523 35.94 -4.65 51.07
CA ALA A 523 35.99 -5.95 51.73
C ALA A 523 37.28 -6.72 51.40
N GLU A 524 37.81 -6.56 50.18
CA GLU A 524 39.09 -7.15 49.79
C GLU A 524 40.27 -6.43 50.44
N ALA A 525 40.25 -5.10 50.53
CA ALA A 525 41.26 -4.32 51.25
C ALA A 525 41.30 -4.69 52.74
N GLU A 526 40.14 -4.85 53.39
CA GLU A 526 40.05 -5.35 54.77
C GLU A 526 40.60 -6.78 54.91
N ARG A 527 40.33 -7.66 53.93
CA ARG A 527 40.92 -9.01 53.88
C ARG A 527 42.43 -8.99 53.66
N ARG A 528 42.97 -8.02 52.89
CA ARG A 528 44.42 -7.83 52.71
C ARG A 528 45.06 -7.29 53.99
N ALA A 529 44.45 -6.31 54.66
CA ALA A 529 44.92 -5.77 55.93
C ALA A 529 45.00 -6.85 57.02
N ARG A 530 43.93 -7.64 57.20
CA ARG A 530 43.94 -8.79 58.13
C ARG A 530 45.01 -9.82 57.79
N ARG A 531 45.24 -10.08 56.49
CA ARG A 531 46.32 -10.98 56.05
C ARG A 531 47.70 -10.42 56.41
N ARG A 532 47.93 -9.11 56.25
CA ARG A 532 49.17 -8.43 56.68
C ARG A 532 49.36 -8.50 58.20
N GLU A 533 48.30 -8.28 58.98
CA GLU A 533 48.33 -8.40 60.46
C GLU A 533 48.62 -9.85 60.92
N THR A 534 48.09 -10.85 60.22
CA THR A 534 48.22 -12.26 60.61
C THR A 534 49.57 -12.86 60.19
N TRP A 535 50.09 -12.49 59.02
CA TRP A 535 51.23 -13.17 58.39
C TRP A 535 52.48 -12.29 58.21
N GLY A 536 52.41 -10.99 58.51
CA GLY A 536 53.55 -10.09 58.57
C GLY A 536 54.43 -10.07 57.32
N SER A 537 54.02 -9.38 56.25
CA SER A 537 54.99 -8.97 55.20
C SER A 537 54.60 -7.68 54.49
N ASP A 538 55.61 -6.84 54.26
CA ASP A 538 55.58 -5.52 53.61
C ASP A 538 55.88 -5.58 52.10
N SER A 539 56.03 -6.77 51.49
CA SER A 539 56.42 -6.91 50.09
C SER A 539 55.21 -7.07 49.16
N ASP A 540 54.93 -6.07 48.33
CA ASP A 540 53.88 -6.02 47.29
C ASP A 540 54.13 -6.97 46.08
N SER A 541 54.79 -8.11 46.26
CA SER A 541 54.93 -9.14 45.24
C SER A 541 53.88 -10.24 45.45
N ASP A 542 52.78 -10.15 44.70
CA ASP A 542 51.61 -11.06 44.72
C ASP A 542 51.92 -12.53 44.29
N GLU A 543 53.17 -12.96 44.20
CA GLU A 543 53.54 -14.20 43.51
C GLU A 543 53.75 -15.44 44.39
N ILE A 544 53.78 -15.33 45.73
CA ILE A 544 53.99 -16.50 46.59
C ILE A 544 53.17 -16.40 47.89
N ILE A 545 51.84 -16.49 47.80
CA ILE A 545 51.03 -16.79 48.99
C ILE A 545 50.01 -17.87 48.61
N PRO A 546 50.06 -19.08 49.20
CA PRO A 546 49.12 -20.15 48.86
C PRO A 546 47.67 -19.74 49.21
N PRO A 547 46.68 -20.25 48.47
CA PRO A 547 45.29 -19.92 48.72
C PRO A 547 44.90 -20.29 50.16
N SER A 548 43.98 -19.50 50.75
CA SER A 548 43.44 -19.80 52.08
C SER A 548 42.87 -21.23 52.09
N PRO A 549 43.19 -22.06 53.10
CA PRO A 549 42.77 -23.44 53.14
C PRO A 549 41.25 -23.52 53.10
N THR A 550 40.76 -24.41 52.24
CA THR A 550 39.34 -24.73 52.11
C THR A 550 38.78 -25.24 53.45
N PRO A 551 37.45 -25.17 53.68
CA PRO A 551 36.85 -25.69 54.91
C PRO A 551 37.24 -27.15 55.21
N SER A 552 37.41 -27.96 54.15
CA SER A 552 37.87 -29.35 54.24
C SER A 552 39.32 -29.46 54.71
N GLU A 553 40.22 -28.60 54.21
CA GLU A 553 41.62 -28.58 54.65
C GLU A 553 41.75 -28.07 56.09
N LYS A 554 40.95 -27.09 56.51
CA LYS A 554 40.89 -26.68 57.92
C LYS A 554 40.42 -27.82 58.82
N TYR A 555 39.42 -28.58 58.38
CA TYR A 555 38.93 -29.75 59.12
C TYR A 555 39.99 -30.85 59.22
N MET A 556 40.71 -31.14 58.14
CA MET A 556 41.81 -32.12 58.14
C MET A 556 42.98 -31.68 59.02
N ASN A 557 43.33 -30.39 59.02
CA ASN A 557 44.38 -29.86 59.90
C ASN A 557 43.95 -29.92 61.37
N MET A 558 42.67 -29.72 61.67
CA MET A 558 42.13 -29.87 63.02
C MET A 558 42.21 -31.32 63.50
N ILE A 559 41.82 -32.28 62.65
CA ILE A 559 41.96 -33.71 62.93
C ILE A 559 43.43 -34.13 63.13
N GLN A 560 44.34 -33.59 62.31
CA GLN A 560 45.78 -33.87 62.45
C GLN A 560 46.37 -33.29 63.74
N ALA A 561 45.93 -32.10 64.15
CA ALA A 561 46.32 -31.50 65.42
C ALA A 561 45.80 -32.31 66.62
N GLU A 562 44.56 -32.80 66.54
CA GLU A 562 43.96 -33.67 67.55
C GLU A 562 44.67 -35.03 67.63
N ALA A 563 45.01 -35.63 66.49
CA ALA A 563 45.81 -36.86 66.41
C ALA A 563 47.23 -36.67 66.97
N ALA A 564 47.86 -35.51 66.77
CA ALA A 564 49.18 -35.19 67.32
C ALA A 564 49.16 -35.03 68.86
N MET A 565 48.04 -34.56 69.45
CA MET A 565 47.88 -34.53 70.90
C MET A 565 47.75 -35.95 71.50
N TYR A 566 47.08 -36.86 70.78
CA TYR A 566 46.99 -38.27 71.21
C TYR A 566 48.32 -39.02 71.08
N MET A 567 49.14 -38.71 70.07
CA MET A 567 50.45 -39.35 69.86
C MET A 567 51.56 -38.82 70.76
N ASN A 568 51.41 -37.62 71.33
CA ASN A 568 52.38 -36.99 72.25
C ASN A 568 51.96 -37.07 73.73
N SER A 569 50.96 -37.89 74.07
CA SER A 569 50.65 -38.18 75.47
C SER A 569 51.76 -39.07 76.06
N PRO A 570 52.43 -38.67 77.16
CA PRO A 570 53.47 -39.51 77.76
C PRO A 570 52.85 -40.82 78.23
N GLY A 571 53.43 -41.94 77.81
CA GLY A 571 53.00 -43.27 78.22
C GLY A 571 52.97 -43.39 79.74
N ALA A 572 51.87 -43.89 80.28
CA ALA A 572 51.84 -44.46 81.62
C ALA A 572 52.68 -45.75 81.60
N GLY A 573 53.98 -45.60 81.83
CA GLY A 573 54.89 -46.68 82.14
C GLY A 573 55.23 -46.66 83.64
N SER A 574 54.95 -47.80 84.29
CA SER A 574 55.52 -48.30 85.55
C SER A 574 55.52 -47.38 86.79
N ASP A 575 54.59 -47.65 87.71
CA ASP A 575 54.88 -48.19 89.05
C ASP A 575 53.64 -48.88 89.64
#